data_AF-A0A920ANJ2-F1
#
_entry.id   AF-A0A920ANJ2-F1
#
_cell.length_a   1.000
_cell.length_b   1.000
_cell.length_c   1.000
_cell.angle_alpha   90.00
_cell.angle_beta   90.00
_cell.angle_gamma   90.00
#
_symmetry.space_group_name_H-M   'P 1'
#
loop_
_entity.id
_entity.type
_entity.pdbx_description
1 polymer ?
#
loop_
_entity_poly.entity_id
_entity_poly.type
_entity_poly.pdbx_seq_one_letter_code
_entity_poly.pdbx_strand_id
1 'polypeptide(L)'
;MDGEKIVSYGVSSYGYDVRCSNEFKIFTNTHSSIVDPKSFDPKSFVDVTAEECIIPPNSFALARTVEYFKIPRSVLTLCLGKSTYARCGIIVNVTPLNQNGKGMSLWSFQIPLIYLQKSMQMKV
;
A
#
# COMPACT_ATOMS: atom_id res chain seq x y z
N MET A 1 13.93 23.57 -6.87
CA MET A 1 13.54 23.78 -5.46
C MET A 1 12.63 22.60 -5.14
N ASP A 2 13.07 21.49 -4.57
CA ASP A 2 14.28 21.24 -3.78
C ASP A 2 14.88 19.85 -4.06
N GLY A 3 16.20 19.78 -4.13
CA GLY A 3 16.98 18.59 -4.51
C GLY A 3 17.03 17.50 -3.43
N GLU A 4 15.92 17.25 -2.75
CA GLU A 4 15.84 16.18 -1.75
C GLU A 4 15.82 14.80 -2.41
N LYS A 5 16.58 13.87 -1.81
CA LYS A 5 16.63 12.49 -2.26
C LYS A 5 15.32 11.79 -1.91
N ILE A 6 14.49 11.55 -2.90
CA ILE A 6 13.25 10.79 -2.76
C ILE A 6 13.41 9.32 -3.18
N VAL A 7 12.51 8.47 -2.71
CA VAL A 7 12.34 7.15 -3.32
C VAL A 7 11.80 7.35 -4.73
N SER A 8 12.52 6.85 -5.74
CA SER A 8 12.15 7.06 -7.15
C SER A 8 10.78 6.48 -7.49
N TYR A 9 10.10 7.07 -8.47
CA TYR A 9 8.80 6.61 -8.98
C TYR A 9 8.70 6.84 -10.49
N GLY A 10 7.68 6.26 -11.13
CA GLY A 10 7.42 6.40 -12.57
C GLY A 10 7.81 5.17 -13.39
N VAL A 11 7.95 5.36 -14.70
CA VAL A 11 8.26 4.26 -15.64
C VAL A 11 9.66 3.71 -15.37
N SER A 12 9.75 2.39 -15.33
CA SER A 12 10.99 1.61 -15.25
C SER A 12 11.10 0.69 -16.46
N SER A 13 12.26 0.09 -16.69
CA SER A 13 12.55 -0.71 -17.88
C SER A 13 11.54 -1.85 -18.13
N TYR A 14 10.98 -2.43 -17.07
CA TYR A 14 10.01 -3.54 -17.13
C TYR A 14 8.85 -3.36 -16.15
N GLY A 15 8.51 -2.12 -15.81
CA GLY A 15 7.46 -1.88 -14.83
C GLY A 15 7.17 -0.41 -14.59
N TYR A 16 6.39 -0.17 -13.54
CA TYR A 16 6.02 1.16 -13.12
C TYR A 16 6.12 1.24 -11.59
N ASP A 17 6.95 2.15 -11.10
CA ASP A 17 7.11 2.43 -9.68
C ASP A 17 5.99 3.39 -9.23
N VAL A 18 5.08 2.87 -8.41
CA VAL A 18 3.93 3.62 -7.87
C VAL A 18 4.32 4.48 -6.67
N ARG A 19 3.56 5.55 -6.43
CA ARG A 19 3.72 6.41 -5.24
C ARG A 19 2.69 6.07 -4.18
N CYS A 20 3.08 6.19 -2.92
CA CYS A 20 2.16 6.11 -1.79
C CYS A 20 1.45 7.46 -1.59
N SER A 21 0.14 7.44 -1.34
CA SER A 21 -0.61 8.63 -0.93
C SER A 21 -0.24 9.06 0.50
N ASN A 22 -0.63 10.29 0.85
CA ASN A 22 -0.54 10.83 2.20
C ASN A 22 -1.66 10.36 3.16
N GLU A 23 -2.51 9.42 2.73
CA GLU A 23 -3.59 8.85 3.54
C GLU A 23 -3.25 7.42 3.97
N PHE A 24 -3.25 7.21 5.29
CA PHE A 24 -2.86 5.95 5.91
C PHE A 24 -3.94 5.50 6.90
N LYS A 25 -4.12 4.17 7.00
CA LYS A 25 -4.88 3.53 8.09
C LYS A 25 -3.93 2.64 8.87
N ILE A 26 -3.59 3.05 10.08
CA ILE A 26 -2.64 2.32 10.93
C ILE A 26 -3.41 1.38 11.86
N PHE A 27 -3.04 0.10 11.88
CA PHE A 27 -3.67 -0.86 12.77
C PHE A 27 -3.33 -0.58 14.25
N THR A 28 -4.36 -0.63 15.10
CA THR A 28 -4.24 -0.50 16.55
C THR A 28 -4.99 -1.63 17.26
N ASN A 29 -4.36 -2.22 18.29
CA ASN A 29 -4.98 -3.25 19.13
C ASN A 29 -5.58 -2.67 20.42
N THR A 30 -5.79 -1.35 20.50
CA THR A 30 -6.34 -0.68 21.70
C THR A 30 -7.70 -1.21 22.12
N HIS A 31 -8.48 -1.79 21.20
CA HIS A 31 -9.83 -2.27 21.46
C HIS A 31 -9.95 -3.79 21.69
N SER A 32 -8.83 -4.54 21.67
CA SER A 32 -8.81 -6.01 21.85
C SER A 32 -9.84 -6.76 20.98
N SER A 33 -10.20 -6.19 19.83
CA SER A 33 -11.13 -6.76 18.88
C SER A 33 -10.45 -7.88 18.11
N ILE A 34 -11.06 -9.07 18.07
CA ILE A 34 -10.62 -10.15 17.18
C ILE A 34 -10.68 -9.63 15.75
N VAL A 35 -9.58 -9.74 15.01
CA VAL A 35 -9.53 -9.33 13.60
C VAL A 35 -10.20 -10.41 12.76
N ASP A 36 -11.43 -10.15 12.32
CA ASP A 36 -12.14 -11.01 11.36
C ASP A 36 -11.92 -10.49 9.94
N PRO A 37 -11.23 -11.22 9.05
CA PRO A 37 -11.04 -10.81 7.65
C PRO A 37 -12.34 -10.73 6.85
N LYS A 38 -13.43 -11.36 7.30
CA LYS A 38 -14.77 -11.28 6.66
C LYS A 38 -15.60 -10.10 7.18
N SER A 39 -15.29 -9.61 8.37
CA SER A 39 -16.02 -8.53 9.05
C SER A 39 -15.03 -7.57 9.70
N PHE A 40 -14.35 -6.80 8.87
CA PHE A 40 -13.33 -5.84 9.29
C PHE A 40 -13.95 -4.71 10.14
N ASP A 41 -13.53 -4.56 11.40
CA ASP A 41 -13.97 -3.47 12.28
C ASP A 41 -13.18 -2.19 11.98
N PRO A 42 -13.84 -1.10 11.54
CA PRO A 42 -13.18 0.19 11.32
C PRO A 42 -12.48 0.75 12.57
N LYS A 43 -12.91 0.37 13.77
CA LYS A 43 -12.33 0.83 15.05
C LYS A 43 -10.94 0.26 15.30
N SER A 44 -10.53 -0.81 14.61
CA SER A 44 -9.19 -1.37 14.72
C SER A 44 -8.14 -0.53 13.97
N PHE A 45 -8.52 0.60 13.38
CA PHE A 45 -7.64 1.49 12.63
C PHE A 45 -7.70 2.92 13.12
N VAL A 46 -6.56 3.58 13.03
CA VAL A 46 -6.43 5.04 13.14
C VAL A 46 -6.17 5.60 11.76
N ASP A 47 -7.03 6.52 11.32
CA ASP A 47 -6.85 7.25 10.08
C ASP A 47 -5.86 8.39 10.29
N VAL A 48 -4.81 8.42 9.46
CA VAL A 48 -3.73 9.39 9.53
C VAL A 48 -3.54 10.00 8.15
N THR A 49 -3.60 11.34 8.07
CA THR A 49 -3.21 12.09 6.86
C THR A 49 -1.94 12.86 7.16
N ALA A 50 -0.82 12.44 6.57
CA ALA A 50 0.49 13.02 6.81
C ALA A 50 1.40 12.80 5.59
N GLU A 51 2.43 13.63 5.43
CA GLU A 51 3.46 13.41 4.39
C GLU A 51 4.31 12.17 4.68
N GLU A 52 4.31 11.71 5.93
CA GLU A 52 5.15 10.63 6.44
C GLU A 52 4.34 9.77 7.41
N CYS A 53 4.41 8.45 7.26
CA CYS A 53 3.71 7.52 8.15
C CYS A 53 4.68 6.76 9.04
N ILE A 54 4.43 6.80 10.35
CA ILE A 54 5.17 6.01 11.33
C ILE A 54 4.38 4.73 11.61
N ILE A 55 4.90 3.59 11.19
CA ILE A 55 4.29 2.29 11.46
C ILE A 55 4.83 1.77 12.80
N PRO A 56 3.98 1.36 13.75
CA PRO A 56 4.44 0.71 14.99
C PRO A 56 5.16 -0.63 14.74
N PRO A 57 6.09 -1.06 15.61
CA PRO A 57 6.74 -2.36 15.48
C PRO A 57 5.70 -3.48 15.58
N ASN A 58 5.87 -4.52 14.77
CA ASN A 58 4.95 -5.66 14.70
C ASN A 58 3.49 -5.28 14.34
N SER A 59 3.29 -4.12 13.70
CA SER A 59 2.00 -3.68 13.18
C SER A 59 2.02 -3.58 11.66
N PHE A 60 0.90 -3.16 11.09
CA PHE A 60 0.77 -2.87 9.67
C PHE A 60 0.00 -1.57 9.44
N ALA A 61 0.25 -0.96 8.28
CA ALA A 61 -0.50 0.19 7.80
C ALA A 61 -1.04 -0.10 6.40
N LEU A 62 -2.25 0.40 6.13
CA LEU A 62 -2.85 0.42 4.81
C LEU A 62 -2.65 1.81 4.21
N ALA A 63 -2.28 1.86 2.95
CA ALA A 63 -2.26 3.09 2.17
C ALA A 63 -2.81 2.81 0.76
N ARG A 64 -2.89 3.86 -0.05
CA ARG A 64 -3.38 3.78 -1.42
C ARG A 64 -2.37 4.42 -2.37
N THR A 65 -2.27 3.94 -3.61
CA THR A 65 -1.32 4.53 -4.59
C THR A 65 -1.82 5.86 -5.14
N VAL A 66 -0.99 6.87 -5.36
CA VAL A 66 -1.47 8.13 -5.99
C VAL A 66 -2.04 7.88 -7.38
N GLU A 67 -1.51 6.89 -8.09
CA GLU A 67 -1.91 6.54 -9.46
C GLU A 67 -3.22 5.75 -9.53
N TYR A 68 -3.94 5.99 -10.63
CA TYR A 68 -5.10 5.22 -11.06
C TYR A 68 -4.74 4.37 -12.27
N PHE A 69 -4.89 3.05 -12.13
CA PHE A 69 -4.57 2.12 -13.21
C PHE A 69 -5.81 1.57 -13.87
N LYS A 70 -5.74 1.50 -15.20
CA LYS A 70 -6.71 0.80 -16.05
C LYS A 70 -6.00 -0.39 -16.68
N ILE A 71 -6.15 -1.55 -16.04
CA ILE A 71 -5.47 -2.79 -16.48
C ILE A 71 -6.34 -3.50 -17.52
N PRO A 72 -5.86 -3.80 -18.74
CA PRO A 72 -6.60 -4.58 -19.75
C PRO A 72 -6.86 -6.02 -19.30
N ARG A 73 -7.88 -6.69 -19.87
CA ARG A 73 -8.21 -8.11 -19.54
C ARG A 73 -7.09 -9.10 -19.86
N SER A 74 -6.25 -8.79 -20.83
CA SER A 74 -5.14 -9.64 -21.25
C SER A 74 -3.88 -9.48 -20.39
N VAL A 75 -3.93 -8.66 -19.34
CA VAL A 75 -2.77 -8.31 -18.51
C VAL A 75 -3.05 -8.67 -17.06
N LEU A 76 -2.12 -9.41 -16.46
CA LEU A 76 -2.03 -9.63 -15.01
C LEU A 76 -0.89 -8.77 -14.48
N THR A 77 -1.15 -7.96 -13.47
CA THR A 77 -0.12 -7.10 -12.86
C THR A 77 0.32 -7.68 -11.52
N LEU A 78 1.63 -7.83 -11.35
CA LEU A 78 2.27 -8.16 -10.08
C LEU A 78 2.87 -6.90 -9.48
N CYS A 79 2.72 -6.74 -8.17
CA CYS A 79 3.28 -5.61 -7.44
C CYS A 79 4.32 -6.13 -6.45
N LEU A 80 5.51 -5.54 -6.49
CA LEU A 80 6.64 -5.93 -5.65
C LEU A 80 7.13 -4.72 -4.85
N GLY A 81 7.49 -4.95 -3.60
CA GLY A 81 8.07 -3.91 -2.75
C GLY A 81 9.43 -3.44 -3.27
N LYS A 82 9.67 -2.12 -3.22
CA LYS A 82 10.97 -1.55 -3.59
C LYS A 82 12.04 -1.98 -2.60
N SER A 83 13.25 -2.19 -3.11
CA SER A 83 14.39 -2.64 -2.30
C SER A 83 14.69 -1.69 -1.14
N THR A 84 14.43 -0.39 -1.27
CA THR A 84 14.59 0.60 -0.17
C THR A 84 13.75 0.23 1.05
N TYR A 85 12.48 -0.13 0.88
CA TYR A 85 11.62 -0.54 1.98
C TYR A 85 11.96 -1.95 2.48
N ALA A 86 12.25 -2.87 1.56
CA ALA A 86 12.60 -4.25 1.90
C ALA A 86 13.88 -4.34 2.77
N ARG A 87 14.90 -3.51 2.47
CA ARG A 87 16.16 -3.47 3.24
C ARG A 87 15.97 -3.04 4.70
N CYS A 88 14.91 -2.30 4.98
CA CYS A 88 14.61 -1.82 6.32
C CYS A 88 13.61 -2.73 7.05
N GLY A 89 13.16 -3.83 6.42
CA GLY A 89 12.24 -4.79 7.05
C GLY A 89 10.76 -4.48 6.84
N ILE A 90 10.44 -3.58 5.90
CA ILE A 90 9.07 -3.35 5.44
C ILE A 90 8.73 -4.31 4.31
N ILE A 91 7.64 -5.05 4.49
CA ILE A 91 7.07 -5.94 3.48
C ILE A 91 5.84 -5.25 2.89
N VAL A 92 5.85 -5.05 1.58
CA VAL A 92 4.72 -4.52 0.83
C VAL A 92 3.92 -5.69 0.25
N ASN A 93 2.70 -5.88 0.72
CA ASN A 93 1.77 -6.88 0.20
C ASN A 93 0.70 -6.20 -0.64
N VAL A 94 0.54 -6.70 -1.86
CA VAL A 94 -0.46 -6.24 -2.82
C VAL A 94 -1.01 -7.47 -3.55
N THR A 95 -2.34 -7.60 -3.59
CA THR A 95 -2.99 -8.67 -4.35
C THR A 95 -2.80 -8.41 -5.85
N PRO A 96 -2.48 -9.44 -6.67
CA PRO A 96 -2.38 -9.29 -8.11
C PRO A 96 -3.63 -8.63 -8.69
N LEU A 97 -3.41 -7.64 -9.57
CA LEU A 97 -4.50 -6.90 -10.18
C LEU A 97 -4.88 -7.56 -11.50
N ASN A 98 -6.14 -7.98 -11.60
CA ASN A 98 -6.71 -8.55 -12.80
C ASN A 98 -8.15 -8.04 -13.03
N GLN A 99 -8.65 -8.18 -14.26
CA GLN A 99 -10.07 -7.94 -14.54
C GLN A 99 -10.88 -9.22 -14.31
N ASN A 100 -11.65 -9.31 -13.23
CA ASN A 100 -12.52 -10.46 -12.93
C ASN A 100 -14.01 -10.25 -13.24
N GLY A 101 -14.39 -9.12 -13.87
CA GLY A 101 -15.79 -8.81 -14.17
C GLY A 101 -16.23 -9.20 -15.60
N LYS A 102 -17.37 -9.88 -15.74
CA LYS A 102 -18.05 -10.13 -17.04
C LYS A 102 -18.64 -8.85 -17.68
N GLY A 103 -18.59 -7.70 -17.02
CA GLY A 103 -19.08 -6.42 -17.52
C GLY A 103 -17.99 -5.57 -18.16
N MET A 104 -18.26 -5.01 -19.34
CA MET A 104 -17.42 -4.01 -19.99
C MET A 104 -17.58 -2.68 -19.26
N SER A 105 -16.82 -2.49 -18.19
CA SER A 105 -16.77 -1.22 -17.46
C SER A 105 -15.35 -1.03 -16.92
N LEU A 106 -14.79 0.09 -17.33
CA LEU A 106 -13.41 0.48 -17.28
C LEU A 106 -13.05 1.00 -15.88
N TRP A 107 -13.06 0.15 -14.87
CA TRP A 107 -12.80 0.61 -13.50
C TRP A 107 -11.33 0.96 -13.32
N SER A 108 -11.05 2.24 -13.08
CA SER A 108 -9.77 2.69 -12.58
C SER A 108 -9.67 2.30 -11.11
N PHE A 109 -8.73 1.42 -10.77
CA PHE A 109 -8.50 1.04 -9.38
C PHE A 109 -7.28 1.76 -8.84
N GLN A 110 -7.41 2.17 -7.57
CA GLN A 110 -6.27 2.56 -6.76
C GLN A 110 -5.72 1.31 -6.07
N ILE A 111 -4.40 1.14 -6.05
CA ILE A 111 -3.79 -0.08 -5.51
C ILE A 111 -3.73 0.06 -3.99
N PRO A 112 -4.39 -0.84 -3.22
CA PRO A 112 -4.19 -0.89 -1.77
C PRO A 112 -2.79 -1.43 -1.49
N LEU A 113 -2.03 -0.68 -0.70
CA LEU A 113 -0.71 -1.08 -0.23
C LEU A 113 -0.81 -1.48 1.23
N ILE A 114 -0.40 -2.71 1.55
CA ILE A 114 -0.28 -3.17 2.93
C ILE A 114 1.19 -3.17 3.29
N TYR A 115 1.58 -2.31 4.21
CA TYR A 115 2.92 -2.23 4.76
C TYR A 115 2.97 -2.99 6.08
N LEU A 116 3.67 -4.12 6.12
CA LEU A 116 3.89 -4.92 7.33
C LEU A 116 5.30 -4.66 7.87
N GLN A 117 5.41 -4.39 9.17
CA GLN A 117 6.68 -4.12 9.83
C GLN A 117 7.03 -5.18 10.88
N LYS A 118 8.22 -5.78 10.77
CA LYS A 118 8.61 -6.96 11.57
C LYS A 118 9.48 -6.70 12.81
N SER A 119 10.08 -5.51 13.01
CA SER A 119 11.01 -5.35 14.14
C SER A 119 11.30 -3.93 14.66
N MET A 120 11.12 -2.85 13.89
CA MET A 120 11.55 -1.51 14.32
C MET A 120 10.64 -0.42 13.74
N GLN A 121 10.31 0.63 14.50
CA GLN A 121 9.56 1.80 14.03
C GLN A 121 10.20 2.37 12.76
N MET A 122 9.43 2.52 11.69
CA MET A 122 9.92 3.15 10.48
C MET A 122 8.94 4.14 9.88
N LYS A 123 9.55 5.03 9.11
CA LYS A 123 8.94 6.11 8.36
C LYS A 123 8.79 5.69 6.89
N VAL A 124 7.56 5.72 6.40
CA VAL A 124 7.19 5.53 4.98
C VAL A 124 6.84 6.87 4.37
#